data_AF-A0A9P9A552-F1
#
_entry.id   AF-A0A9P9A552-F1
#
_cell.length_a   1.000
_cell.length_b   1.000
_cell.length_c   1.000
_cell.angle_alpha   90.00
_cell.angle_beta   90.00
_cell.angle_gamma   90.00
#
_symmetry.space_group_name_H-M   'P 1'
#
loop_
_entity.id
_entity.type
_entity.pdbx_description
1 polymer ?
#
loop_
_entity_poly.entity_id
_entity_poly.type
_entity_poly.pdbx_seq_one_letter_code
_entity_poly.pdbx_strand_id
1 'polypeptide(L)'
;MPNFHSLMTFLAVITLAGIVSGTATPLLRRDDDSFLFRFSALGVEKSGDPIYVSGILPNGATFEAGEALKPSVGVSASVSFDSPEFKLMIDAIGIDVQQDLQVTPDESFSLTIDCLERQEGSVMWKPLFNYYEGRFIESGESGDLWVPLNTSRSDFDYDCLG
;
A
#
# COMPACT_ATOMS: atom_id res chain seq x y z
N MET A 1 -14.14 8.20 35.35
CA MET A 1 -12.91 9.00 35.19
C MET A 1 -11.79 8.32 35.96
N PRO A 2 -10.58 8.13 35.41
CA PRO A 2 -10.20 7.48 34.16
C PRO A 2 -9.58 6.08 34.41
N ASN A 3 -9.81 5.13 33.49
CA ASN A 3 -9.07 3.86 33.44
C ASN A 3 -7.87 4.02 32.50
N PHE A 4 -6.66 4.00 33.05
CA PHE A 4 -5.42 3.93 32.29
C PHE A 4 -5.21 2.49 31.81
N HIS A 5 -5.45 2.23 30.52
CA HIS A 5 -4.89 1.06 29.86
C HIS A 5 -3.44 1.39 29.47
N SER A 6 -2.53 0.64 30.08
CA SER A 6 -1.08 0.73 29.84
C SER A 6 -0.76 0.22 28.44
N LEU A 7 -0.37 1.13 27.54
CA LEU A 7 0.27 0.76 26.28
C LEU A 7 1.69 0.26 26.61
N MET A 8 1.94 -1.02 26.36
CA MET A 8 3.26 -1.62 26.56
C MET A 8 4.03 -1.50 25.25
N THR A 9 4.82 -0.44 25.11
CA THR A 9 5.78 -0.25 24.01
C THR A 9 6.90 -1.26 24.15
N PHE A 10 6.99 -2.23 23.24
CA PHE A 10 8.16 -3.10 23.15
C PHE A 10 9.23 -2.41 22.29
N LEU A 11 10.33 -2.03 22.92
CA LEU A 11 11.52 -1.46 22.29
C LEU A 11 12.44 -2.62 21.89
N ALA A 12 12.52 -2.93 20.61
CA ALA A 12 13.54 -3.83 20.07
C ALA A 12 14.53 -2.98 19.27
N VAL A 13 15.73 -2.77 19.81
CA VAL A 13 16.85 -2.15 19.11
C VAL A 13 17.81 -3.28 18.75
N ILE A 14 17.94 -3.59 17.46
CA ILE A 14 18.95 -4.52 16.95
C ILE A 14 20.08 -3.66 16.38
N THR A 15 21.22 -3.65 17.07
CA THR A 15 22.42 -2.94 16.60
C THR A 15 23.37 -3.94 15.97
N LEU A 16 23.63 -3.83 14.67
CA LEU A 16 24.70 -4.55 13.98
C LEU A 16 25.94 -3.66 13.96
N ALA A 17 26.99 -4.04 14.70
CA ALA A 17 28.25 -3.29 14.73
C ALA A 17 29.24 -3.83 13.68
N GLY A 18 29.51 -3.05 12.63
CA GLY A 18 30.61 -3.26 11.69
C GLY A 18 31.60 -2.10 11.77
N ILE A 19 32.88 -2.37 12.04
CA ILE A 19 33.94 -1.36 12.07
C ILE A 19 34.60 -1.24 10.69
N VAL A 20 34.58 -0.06 10.05
CA VAL A 20 35.53 0.30 8.99
C VAL A 20 35.93 1.78 9.11
N SER A 21 37.23 2.04 9.25
CA SER A 21 37.84 3.38 9.17
C SER A 21 38.16 3.75 7.72
N GLY A 22 37.68 4.91 7.27
CA GLY A 22 38.05 5.52 5.98
C GLY A 22 37.24 6.79 5.71
N THR A 23 37.90 7.88 5.32
CA THR A 23 37.32 9.21 5.10
C THR A 23 36.44 9.27 3.84
N ALA A 24 35.24 8.71 3.94
CA ALA A 24 34.13 8.92 3.01
C ALA A 24 32.83 8.96 3.83
N THR A 25 31.97 9.96 3.62
CA THR A 25 30.60 9.94 4.18
C THR A 25 29.70 10.67 3.18
N PRO A 26 28.57 10.09 2.72
CA PRO A 26 27.65 9.29 3.52
C PRO A 26 27.05 8.08 2.77
N LEU A 27 27.82 7.01 2.57
CA LEU A 27 27.19 5.68 2.40
C LEU A 27 27.14 4.95 3.75
N LEU A 28 28.24 5.03 4.52
CA LEU A 28 28.33 4.50 5.89
C LEU A 28 27.23 5.01 6.84
N ARG A 29 26.77 6.27 6.72
CA ARG A 29 25.74 6.83 7.62
C ARG A 29 24.33 6.25 7.36
N ARG A 30 24.08 5.73 6.15
CA ARG A 30 22.79 5.13 5.79
C ARG A 30 22.74 3.64 6.10
N ASP A 31 23.87 2.95 6.07
CA ASP A 31 23.98 1.54 6.46
C ASP A 31 23.78 1.32 7.98
N ASP A 32 24.09 2.33 8.80
CA ASP A 32 23.86 2.33 10.26
C ASP A 32 22.51 2.98 10.66
N ASP A 33 21.68 3.36 9.69
CA ASP A 33 20.42 4.02 10.01
C ASP A 33 19.41 3.03 10.62
N SER A 34 18.56 3.54 11.50
CA SER A 34 17.48 2.78 12.12
C SER A 34 16.15 3.37 11.66
N PHE A 35 15.17 2.52 11.38
CA PHE A 35 13.84 2.99 11.02
C PHE A 35 12.93 3.01 12.25
N LEU A 36 12.35 4.18 12.54
CA LEU A 36 11.34 4.34 13.57
C LEU A 36 9.96 4.48 12.95
N PHE A 37 9.09 3.56 13.32
CA PHE A 37 7.68 3.59 12.98
C PHE A 37 6.95 4.77 13.67
N ARG A 38 6.17 5.52 12.88
CA ARG A 38 5.38 6.65 13.38
C ARG A 38 3.88 6.40 13.29
N PHE A 39 3.44 5.79 12.19
CA PHE A 39 2.02 5.62 11.90
C PHE A 39 1.76 4.43 10.95
N SER A 40 0.64 3.74 11.15
CA SER A 40 0.12 2.76 10.20
C SER A 40 -1.38 2.91 10.07
N ALA A 41 -1.87 2.60 8.87
CA ALA A 41 -3.27 2.33 8.64
C ALA A 41 -3.40 1.01 7.87
N LEU A 42 -4.32 0.14 8.28
CA LEU A 42 -4.51 -1.17 7.67
C LEU A 42 -5.81 -1.18 6.89
N GLY A 43 -5.81 -1.78 5.69
CA GLY A 43 -7.00 -1.89 4.84
C GLY A 43 -7.60 -0.54 4.45
N VAL A 44 -6.76 0.42 4.06
CA VAL A 44 -7.18 1.74 3.62
C VAL A 44 -7.06 1.92 2.11
N GLU A 45 -7.95 2.70 1.54
CA GLU A 45 -7.81 3.17 0.16
C GLU A 45 -6.58 4.08 0.05
N LYS A 46 -5.76 3.86 -0.98
CA LYS A 46 -4.66 4.76 -1.30
C LYS A 46 -5.23 6.00 -1.99
N SER A 47 -4.96 7.17 -1.45
CA SER A 47 -5.36 8.45 -2.06
C SER A 47 -4.85 8.54 -3.50
N GLY A 48 -5.77 8.70 -4.45
CA GLY A 48 -5.51 8.74 -5.89
C GLY A 48 -6.82 8.63 -6.68
N ASP A 49 -6.72 8.68 -8.01
CA ASP A 49 -7.88 8.47 -8.88
C ASP A 49 -8.25 6.99 -8.93
N PRO A 50 -9.56 6.65 -8.88
CA PRO A 50 -10.00 5.26 -8.99
C PRO A 50 -9.55 4.62 -10.32
N ILE A 51 -9.26 3.32 -10.28
CA ILE A 51 -8.84 2.59 -11.48
C ILE A 51 -10.09 2.15 -12.23
N TYR A 52 -10.47 2.90 -13.25
CA TYR A 52 -11.60 2.53 -14.10
C TYR A 52 -11.28 1.29 -14.94
N VAL A 53 -12.13 0.28 -14.82
CA VAL A 53 -11.97 -1.03 -15.49
C VAL A 53 -13.02 -1.26 -16.57
N SER A 54 -13.99 -0.35 -16.72
CA SER A 54 -14.94 -0.33 -17.83
C SER A 54 -14.94 1.02 -18.54
N GLY A 55 -15.57 1.05 -19.73
CA GLY A 55 -16.10 2.30 -20.29
C GLY A 55 -17.39 2.72 -19.59
N ILE A 56 -18.03 3.75 -20.12
CA ILE A 56 -19.35 4.19 -19.68
C ILE A 56 -20.40 3.15 -20.08
N LEU A 57 -21.26 2.79 -19.13
CA LEU A 57 -22.30 1.78 -19.26
C LEU A 57 -23.65 2.38 -18.85
N PRO A 58 -24.76 2.01 -19.51
CA PRO A 58 -26.06 2.55 -19.18
C PRO A 58 -26.54 2.04 -17.82
N ASN A 59 -27.42 2.81 -17.17
CA ASN A 59 -28.12 2.37 -15.97
C ASN A 59 -28.83 1.02 -16.18
N GLY A 60 -28.69 0.10 -15.22
CA GLY A 60 -29.20 -1.26 -15.27
C GLY A 60 -28.34 -2.25 -16.07
N ALA A 61 -27.21 -1.82 -16.66
CA ALA A 61 -26.27 -2.74 -17.28
C ALA A 61 -25.55 -3.59 -16.21
N THR A 62 -25.25 -4.84 -16.56
CA THR A 62 -24.38 -5.70 -15.76
C THR A 62 -22.99 -5.72 -16.38
N PHE A 63 -22.00 -5.36 -15.57
CA PHE A 63 -20.59 -5.56 -15.88
C PHE A 63 -20.19 -6.96 -15.43
N GLU A 64 -19.61 -7.73 -16.34
CA GLU A 64 -19.09 -9.07 -16.08
C GLU A 64 -17.57 -9.00 -16.12
N ALA A 65 -16.94 -9.18 -14.96
CA ALA A 65 -15.51 -9.32 -14.89
C ALA A 65 -15.11 -10.77 -15.18
N GLY A 66 -14.23 -10.93 -16.16
CA GLY A 66 -13.63 -12.22 -16.50
C GLY A 66 -12.12 -12.24 -16.30
N GLU A 67 -11.52 -13.41 -16.49
CA GLU A 67 -10.07 -13.67 -16.38
C GLU A 67 -9.18 -12.74 -17.23
N ALA A 68 -9.75 -12.02 -18.20
CA ALA A 68 -9.04 -11.06 -19.05
C ALA A 68 -8.85 -9.67 -18.41
N LEU A 69 -9.53 -9.35 -17.30
CA LEU A 69 -9.27 -8.13 -16.54
C LEU A 69 -7.92 -8.24 -15.84
N LYS A 70 -7.01 -7.32 -16.18
CA LYS A 70 -5.65 -7.28 -15.64
C LYS A 70 -5.27 -5.91 -15.08
N PRO A 71 -6.11 -5.23 -14.28
CA PRO A 71 -5.62 -4.08 -13.54
C PRO A 71 -4.58 -4.56 -12.53
N SER A 72 -3.50 -3.80 -12.32
CA SER A 72 -2.47 -4.15 -11.34
C SER A 72 -2.09 -2.94 -10.49
N VAL A 73 -1.82 -3.19 -9.22
CA VAL A 73 -1.15 -2.24 -8.32
C VAL A 73 0.01 -2.95 -7.66
N GLY A 74 1.19 -2.35 -7.74
CA GLY A 74 2.38 -2.85 -7.05
C GLY A 74 2.45 -2.34 -5.61
N VAL A 75 3.40 -2.91 -4.87
CA VAL A 75 3.92 -2.23 -3.69
C VAL A 75 4.50 -0.89 -4.15
N SER A 76 4.34 0.16 -3.35
CA SER A 76 5.01 1.44 -3.62
C SER A 76 5.62 1.99 -2.35
N ALA A 77 6.84 2.50 -2.45
CA ALA A 77 7.56 3.13 -1.35
C ALA A 77 8.16 4.45 -1.81
N SER A 78 8.36 5.39 -0.88
CA SER A 78 9.08 6.65 -1.16
C SER A 78 10.58 6.45 -1.39
N VAL A 79 11.12 5.28 -1.02
CA VAL A 79 12.51 4.85 -1.23
C VAL A 79 12.58 3.74 -2.28
N SER A 80 13.72 3.63 -2.97
CA SER A 80 13.92 2.60 -4.01
C SER A 80 13.98 1.18 -3.41
N PHE A 81 13.34 0.20 -4.04
CA PHE A 81 13.32 -1.20 -3.59
C PHE A 81 14.72 -1.83 -3.43
N ASP A 82 15.68 -1.41 -4.24
CA ASP A 82 17.05 -1.91 -4.17
C ASP A 82 17.87 -1.27 -3.03
N SER A 83 17.35 -0.19 -2.43
CA SER A 83 18.07 0.60 -1.45
C SER A 83 18.15 -0.10 -0.08
N PRO A 84 19.22 0.11 0.71
CA PRO A 84 19.32 -0.38 2.09
C PRO A 84 18.19 0.13 2.98
N GLU A 85 17.73 1.37 2.76
CA GLU A 85 16.66 2.02 3.52
C GLU A 85 15.32 1.30 3.37
N PHE A 86 14.99 0.84 2.15
CA PHE A 86 13.81 0.02 1.94
C PHE A 86 13.88 -1.28 2.74
N LYS A 87 15.03 -1.98 2.70
CA LYS A 87 15.23 -3.22 3.46
C LYS A 87 15.06 -2.99 4.98
N LEU A 88 15.69 -1.94 5.51
CA LEU A 88 15.54 -1.54 6.91
C LEU A 88 14.08 -1.25 7.29
N MET A 89 13.35 -0.57 6.41
CA MET A 89 11.92 -0.30 6.62
C MET A 89 11.10 -1.59 6.65
N ILE A 90 11.32 -2.51 5.70
CA ILE A 90 10.62 -3.82 5.67
C ILE A 90 10.94 -4.65 6.91
N ASP A 91 12.22 -4.76 7.28
CA ASP A 91 12.67 -5.51 8.46
C ASP A 91 12.07 -4.93 9.75
N ALA A 92 12.01 -3.60 9.88
CA ALA A 92 11.41 -2.93 11.03
C ALA A 92 9.88 -3.13 11.12
N ILE A 93 9.19 -3.22 9.98
CA ILE A 93 7.75 -3.50 9.93
C ILE A 93 7.47 -5.00 10.15
N GLY A 94 8.44 -5.88 9.87
CA GLY A 94 8.33 -7.33 10.10
C GLY A 94 7.40 -8.01 9.11
N ILE A 95 7.34 -7.51 7.87
CA ILE A 95 6.50 -8.06 6.79
C ILE A 95 7.37 -8.65 5.69
N ASP A 96 6.93 -9.76 5.10
CA ASP A 96 7.54 -10.28 3.87
C ASP A 96 6.85 -9.62 2.68
N VAL A 97 7.59 -8.82 1.91
CA VAL A 97 7.05 -8.03 0.81
C VAL A 97 7.50 -8.62 -0.51
N GLN A 98 6.58 -9.27 -1.22
CA GLN A 98 6.78 -9.58 -2.63
C GLN A 98 6.51 -8.32 -3.46
N GLN A 99 7.41 -8.00 -4.39
CA GLN A 99 7.49 -6.69 -5.06
C GLN A 99 6.27 -6.36 -5.94
N ASP A 100 5.55 -7.37 -6.45
CA ASP A 100 4.40 -7.17 -7.31
C ASP A 100 3.16 -7.92 -6.80
N LEU A 101 2.06 -7.19 -6.62
CA LEU A 101 0.73 -7.78 -6.55
C LEU A 101 0.09 -7.71 -7.92
N GLN A 102 0.24 -8.77 -8.70
CA GLN A 102 -0.62 -8.96 -9.86
C GLN A 102 -1.99 -9.39 -9.36
N VAL A 103 -3.00 -8.56 -9.64
CA VAL A 103 -4.39 -8.97 -9.47
C VAL A 103 -4.78 -9.71 -10.72
N THR A 104 -4.73 -11.03 -10.61
CA THR A 104 -5.58 -11.89 -11.42
C THR A 104 -6.89 -11.99 -10.66
N PRO A 105 -8.01 -11.51 -11.20
CA PRO A 105 -9.31 -11.93 -10.69
C PRO A 105 -9.37 -13.45 -10.90
N ASP A 106 -9.17 -14.20 -9.82
CA ASP A 106 -9.23 -15.66 -9.83
C ASP A 106 -10.68 -16.17 -10.01
N GLU A 107 -11.67 -15.27 -9.93
CA GLU A 107 -13.09 -15.58 -10.06
C GLU A 107 -13.80 -14.56 -10.97
N SER A 108 -14.69 -15.05 -11.84
CA SER A 108 -15.63 -14.21 -12.57
C SER A 108 -16.65 -13.61 -11.60
N PHE A 109 -16.82 -12.29 -11.60
CA PHE A 109 -17.86 -11.61 -10.81
C PHE A 109 -18.73 -10.73 -11.71
N SER A 110 -19.95 -10.45 -11.25
CA SER A 110 -20.87 -9.52 -11.92
C SER A 110 -21.24 -8.35 -11.01
N LEU A 111 -21.37 -7.16 -11.58
CA LEU A 111 -21.78 -5.94 -10.90
C LEU A 111 -22.85 -5.24 -11.73
N THR A 112 -24.05 -5.05 -11.17
CA THR A 112 -25.11 -4.27 -11.82
C THR A 112 -24.96 -2.80 -11.49
N ILE A 113 -24.97 -1.96 -12.51
CA ILE A 113 -24.94 -0.50 -12.36
C ILE A 113 -26.33 -0.02 -11.99
N ASP A 114 -26.46 0.56 -10.81
CA ASP A 114 -27.70 1.16 -10.31
C ASP A 114 -27.45 2.65 -10.04
N CYS A 115 -27.67 3.46 -11.08
CA CYS A 115 -27.56 4.92 -11.04
C CYS A 115 -28.94 5.58 -11.15
N LEU A 116 -29.05 6.87 -10.86
CA LEU A 116 -30.35 7.55 -10.92
C LEU A 116 -30.76 7.86 -12.37
N GLU A 117 -32.01 7.59 -12.72
CA GLU A 117 -32.64 8.02 -13.98
C GLU A 117 -31.79 7.75 -15.25
N ARG A 118 -31.34 8.83 -15.91
CA ARG A 118 -30.55 8.87 -17.16
C ARG A 118 -29.04 8.89 -16.92
N GLN A 119 -28.60 8.73 -15.67
CA GLN A 119 -27.18 8.63 -15.38
C GLN A 119 -26.61 7.34 -15.96
N GLU A 120 -25.35 7.41 -16.31
CA GLU A 120 -24.56 6.28 -16.76
C GLU A 120 -23.55 5.93 -15.68
N GLY A 121 -23.06 4.69 -15.66
CA GLY A 121 -22.07 4.24 -14.68
C GLY A 121 -20.74 3.93 -15.32
N SER A 122 -19.66 4.03 -14.55
CA SER A 122 -18.36 3.44 -14.90
C SER A 122 -17.85 2.60 -13.75
N VAL A 123 -17.48 1.36 -14.03
CA VAL A 123 -16.95 0.44 -13.02
C VAL A 123 -15.50 0.78 -12.75
N MET A 124 -15.19 0.85 -11.47
CA MET A 124 -13.85 1.09 -10.96
C MET A 124 -13.43 0.00 -9.98
N TRP A 125 -12.13 -0.18 -9.88
CA TRP A 125 -11.50 -1.02 -8.90
C TRP A 125 -10.81 -0.16 -7.84
N LYS A 126 -11.09 -0.43 -6.57
CA LYS A 126 -10.57 0.31 -5.40
C LYS A 126 -9.77 -0.63 -4.49
N PRO A 127 -8.51 -0.95 -4.85
CA PRO A 127 -7.70 -1.80 -3.99
C PRO A 127 -7.43 -1.13 -2.63
N LEU A 128 -7.44 -1.96 -1.58
CA LEU A 128 -7.04 -1.58 -0.24
C LEU A 128 -5.57 -1.87 -0.01
N PHE A 129 -4.96 -1.06 0.84
CA PHE A 129 -3.55 -1.11 1.16
C PHE A 129 -3.34 -1.09 2.67
N ASN A 130 -2.26 -1.73 3.11
CA ASN A 130 -1.65 -1.40 4.38
C ASN A 130 -0.63 -0.27 4.13
N TYR A 131 -0.80 0.83 4.85
CA TYR A 131 0.09 1.98 4.83
C TYR A 131 0.97 1.99 6.08
N TYR A 132 2.25 2.25 5.87
CA TYR A 132 3.23 2.42 6.93
C TYR A 132 4.03 3.70 6.69
N GLU A 133 4.23 4.47 7.75
CA GLU A 133 5.02 5.70 7.73
C GLU A 133 5.98 5.71 8.91
N GLY A 134 7.19 6.18 8.65
CA GLY A 134 8.20 6.33 9.69
C GLY A 134 9.31 7.27 9.30
N ARG A 135 10.36 7.24 10.12
CA ARG A 135 11.54 8.10 9.96
C ARG A 135 12.80 7.30 10.17
N PHE A 136 13.76 7.53 9.29
CA PHE A 136 15.14 7.11 9.44
C PHE A 136 15.82 8.01 10.48
N ILE A 137 16.34 7.42 11.55
CA ILE A 137 16.79 8.12 12.76
C ILE A 137 18.02 9.01 12.48
N GLU A 138 19.03 8.46 11.82
CA GLU A 138 20.34 9.11 11.64
C GLU A 138 20.35 10.11 10.49
N SER A 139 19.68 9.79 9.38
CA SER A 139 19.48 10.71 8.25
C SER A 139 18.38 11.73 8.52
N GLY A 140 17.41 11.38 9.36
CA GLY A 140 16.25 12.20 9.66
C GLY A 140 15.18 12.23 8.56
N GLU A 141 15.37 11.47 7.48
CA GLU A 141 14.45 11.36 6.33
C GLU A 141 13.20 10.56 6.70
N SER A 142 12.07 10.85 6.06
CA SER A 142 10.83 10.09 6.28
C SER A 142 10.62 9.07 5.15
N GLY A 143 10.12 7.90 5.50
CA GLY A 143 9.83 6.80 4.59
C GLY A 143 8.36 6.43 4.65
N ASP A 144 7.77 6.12 3.50
CA ASP A 144 6.44 5.55 3.40
C ASP A 144 6.44 4.23 2.61
N LEU A 145 5.43 3.41 2.91
CA LEU A 145 5.21 2.13 2.27
C LEU A 145 3.71 1.85 2.14
N TRP A 146 3.29 1.53 0.92
CA TRP A 146 1.96 1.05 0.61
C TRP A 146 2.05 -0.39 0.11
N VAL A 147 1.45 -1.31 0.84
CA VAL A 147 1.40 -2.74 0.49
C VAL A 147 -0.03 -3.10 0.12
N PRO A 148 -0.31 -3.48 -1.13
CA PRO A 148 -1.65 -3.84 -1.54
C PRO A 148 -2.12 -5.13 -0.85
N LEU A 149 -3.41 -5.21 -0.54
CA LEU A 149 -4.01 -6.39 0.08
C LEU A 149 -4.49 -7.39 -0.96
N ASN A 150 -4.11 -8.66 -0.80
CA ASN A 150 -4.64 -9.75 -1.63
C ASN A 150 -6.17 -9.87 -1.53
N THR A 151 -6.76 -9.47 -0.42
CA THR A 151 -8.22 -9.55 -0.20
C THR A 151 -9.00 -8.48 -0.97
N SER A 152 -8.36 -7.40 -1.44
CA SER A 152 -9.04 -6.33 -2.20
C SER A 152 -9.02 -6.56 -3.71
N ARG A 153 -8.64 -7.76 -4.17
CA ARG A 153 -8.69 -8.15 -5.59
C ARG A 153 -10.10 -8.04 -6.19
N SER A 154 -11.12 -8.19 -5.36
CA SER A 154 -12.53 -8.15 -5.73
C SER A 154 -13.26 -6.88 -5.28
N ASP A 155 -12.50 -5.83 -4.90
CA ASP A 155 -13.08 -4.58 -4.39
C ASP A 155 -13.43 -3.63 -5.54
N PHE A 156 -14.59 -3.89 -6.15
CA PHE A 156 -15.12 -3.15 -7.27
C PHE A 156 -16.35 -2.34 -6.88
N ASP A 157 -16.48 -1.18 -7.50
CA ASP A 157 -17.55 -0.23 -7.30
C ASP A 157 -17.90 0.43 -8.64
N TYR A 158 -18.93 1.27 -8.68
CA TYR A 158 -19.26 2.04 -9.86
C TYR A 158 -19.53 3.51 -9.53
N ASP A 159 -19.07 4.40 -10.39
CA ASP A 159 -19.33 5.84 -10.29
C ASP A 159 -20.47 6.20 -11.22
N CYS A 160 -21.46 6.91 -10.70
CA CYS A 160 -22.55 7.46 -11.51
C CYS A 160 -22.13 8.80 -12.13
N LEU A 161 -22.32 8.90 -13.43
CA LEU A 161 -21.95 10.00 -14.30
C LEU A 161 -23.22 10.58 -14.92
N GLY A 162 -23.36 11.91 -14.91
CA GLY A 162 -24.50 12.61 -15.52
C GLY A 162 -25.18 13.62 -14.62
#